data_AF-A0A553E1B5-F1
#
_entry.id   AF-A0A553E1B5-F1
#
_cell.length_a   1.000
_cell.length_b   1.000
_cell.length_c   1.000
_cell.angle_alpha   90.00
_cell.angle_beta   90.00
_cell.angle_gamma   90.00
#
_symmetry.space_group_name_H-M   'P 1'
#
loop_
_entity.id
_entity.type
_entity.pdbx_description
1 polymer ?
#
loop_
_entity_poly.entity_id
_entity_poly.type
_entity_poly.pdbx_seq_one_letter_code
_entity_poly.pdbx_strand_id
1 'polypeptide(L)'
;MAKVKYYYDSVNLAYRKIKIRKRRKIGFAILFLLASAIFGFLTFIILLNTPYFDTPKDRLQAREIENLKLNYAILNKKMDQVEDVLEDIEDRDNNLYRVYFNTAAIPEEERKSGYSKINRYAALQGYNNSKLVISTTERIDGLSKELVIQSKSLDEILKLAKAKNKLLSAIPAIQPVKNENLKRMASGFGYRSDPFTKARKMHEGMDFTAKTGTPIFATGDGVVARADNTASGFGNHIVIRHGYGYETLYGHLSKYNCRAGKSVKRGDIIGYVGSTGRSEAPHLHYEVHKNGKVVNPLNFYYGNISAVEYVAISKIANQENQSLD
;
A
#
# COMPACT_ATOMS: atom_id res chain seq x y z
N MET A 1 90.26 -45.95 -19.12
CA MET A 1 90.41 -46.63 -20.43
C MET A 1 89.07 -47.21 -20.85
N ALA A 2 88.63 -47.02 -22.10
CA ALA A 2 87.33 -47.51 -22.56
C ALA A 2 87.35 -49.05 -22.72
N LYS A 3 86.43 -49.76 -22.05
CA LYS A 3 86.28 -51.22 -22.17
C LYS A 3 85.90 -51.59 -23.61
N VAL A 4 86.83 -52.21 -24.34
CA VAL A 4 86.61 -52.66 -25.71
C VAL A 4 85.94 -54.04 -25.68
N LYS A 5 84.77 -54.16 -26.31
CA LYS A 5 84.04 -55.45 -26.39
C LYS A 5 84.50 -56.24 -27.62
N TYR A 6 84.80 -57.51 -27.40
CA TYR A 6 85.16 -58.48 -28.43
C TYR A 6 84.08 -59.55 -28.50
N TYR A 7 83.83 -60.12 -29.68
CA TYR A 7 83.06 -61.34 -29.81
C TYR A 7 83.99 -62.46 -30.28
N TYR A 8 83.75 -63.68 -29.81
CA TYR A 8 84.49 -64.85 -30.24
C TYR A 8 83.93 -65.33 -31.58
N ASP A 9 84.75 -65.30 -32.62
CA ASP A 9 84.42 -65.85 -33.93
C ASP A 9 84.76 -67.34 -33.93
N SER A 10 83.75 -68.19 -33.76
CA SER A 10 83.91 -69.64 -33.61
C SER A 10 84.48 -70.35 -34.85
N VAL A 11 84.44 -69.70 -36.02
CA VAL A 11 84.94 -70.26 -37.29
C VAL A 11 86.43 -69.98 -37.46
N ASN A 12 86.91 -68.82 -37.01
CA ASN A 12 88.32 -68.42 -37.12
C ASN A 12 89.08 -68.51 -35.79
N LEU A 13 88.46 -69.05 -34.73
CA LEU A 13 89.01 -69.20 -33.37
C LEU A 13 89.66 -67.92 -32.81
N ALA A 14 89.09 -66.75 -33.13
CA ALA A 14 89.71 -65.45 -32.83
C ALA A 14 88.73 -64.45 -32.21
N TYR A 15 89.20 -63.67 -31.24
CA TYR A 15 88.44 -62.57 -30.65
C TYR A 15 88.48 -61.34 -31.56
N ARG A 16 87.36 -61.03 -32.22
CA ARG A 16 87.24 -59.85 -33.09
C ARG A 16 86.63 -58.67 -32.35
N LYS A 17 87.26 -57.49 -32.50
CA LYS A 17 86.77 -56.23 -31.91
C LYS A 17 85.43 -55.84 -32.54
N ILE A 18 84.41 -55.62 -31.72
CA ILE A 18 83.10 -55.17 -32.20
C ILE A 18 83.23 -53.72 -32.70
N LYS A 19 83.31 -53.53 -34.02
CA LYS A 19 83.30 -52.21 -34.65
C LYS A 19 81.85 -51.73 -34.80
N ILE A 20 81.39 -50.88 -33.88
CA ILE A 20 80.05 -50.31 -33.94
C ILE A 20 79.99 -49.30 -35.09
N ARG A 21 79.16 -49.56 -36.12
CA ARG A 21 78.94 -48.60 -37.23
C ARG A 21 78.35 -47.30 -36.70
N LYS A 22 78.88 -46.13 -37.12
CA LYS A 22 78.38 -44.80 -36.69
C LYS A 22 76.86 -44.65 -36.88
N ARG A 23 76.30 -45.17 -37.98
CA ARG A 23 74.86 -45.20 -38.26
C ARG A 23 74.03 -45.95 -37.20
N ARG A 24 74.56 -47.02 -36.60
CA ARG A 24 73.88 -47.79 -35.54
C ARG A 24 73.85 -47.04 -34.21
N LYS A 25 74.91 -46.28 -33.88
CA LYS A 25 74.91 -45.38 -32.70
C LYS A 25 73.91 -44.24 -32.87
N ILE A 26 73.84 -43.65 -34.07
CA ILE A 26 72.86 -42.60 -34.40
C ILE A 26 71.43 -43.16 -34.33
N GLY A 27 71.19 -44.35 -34.87
CA GLY A 27 69.88 -45.01 -34.79
C GLY A 27 69.41 -45.25 -33.35
N PHE A 28 70.29 -45.74 -32.47
CA PHE A 28 69.95 -45.90 -31.04
C PHE A 28 69.71 -44.55 -30.34
N ALA A 29 70.45 -43.49 -30.69
CA ALA A 29 70.22 -42.16 -30.15
C ALA A 29 68.85 -41.58 -30.56
N ILE A 30 68.48 -41.75 -31.84
CA ILE A 30 67.16 -41.33 -32.36
C ILE A 30 66.04 -42.14 -31.68
N LEU A 31 66.22 -43.45 -31.54
CA LEU A 31 65.22 -44.32 -30.91
C LEU A 31 65.03 -43.99 -29.42
N PHE A 32 66.11 -43.64 -28.72
CA PHE A 32 66.05 -43.15 -27.33
C PHE A 32 65.31 -41.81 -27.24
N LEU A 33 65.57 -40.86 -28.14
CA LEU A 33 64.86 -39.58 -28.18
C LEU A 33 63.36 -39.76 -28.45
N LEU A 34 63.00 -40.64 -29.40
CA LEU A 34 61.60 -40.97 -29.68
C LEU A 34 60.91 -41.64 -28.48
N ALA A 35 61.55 -42.62 -27.86
CA ALA A 35 61.01 -43.29 -26.68
C ALA A 35 60.82 -42.30 -25.50
N SER A 36 61.78 -41.40 -25.29
CA SER A 36 61.68 -40.37 -24.25
C SER A 36 60.57 -39.35 -24.55
N ALA A 37 60.37 -38.98 -25.82
CA ALA A 37 59.29 -38.08 -26.23
C ALA A 37 57.91 -38.74 -26.03
N ILE A 38 57.76 -40.01 -26.39
CA ILE A 38 56.52 -40.77 -26.18
C ILE A 38 56.23 -40.93 -24.69
N PHE A 39 57.24 -41.24 -23.87
CA PHE A 39 57.10 -41.34 -22.43
C PHE A 39 56.72 -40.00 -21.78
N GLY A 40 57.34 -38.90 -22.22
CA GLY A 40 56.99 -37.55 -21.78
C GLY A 40 55.56 -37.16 -22.16
N PHE A 41 55.12 -37.53 -23.37
CA PHE A 41 53.75 -37.28 -23.82
C PHE A 41 52.73 -38.10 -23.02
N LEU A 42 53.00 -39.38 -22.76
CA LEU A 42 52.14 -40.24 -21.94
C LEU A 42 52.04 -39.74 -20.50
N THR A 43 53.15 -39.39 -19.87
CA THR A 43 53.16 -38.83 -18.51
C THR A 43 52.45 -37.48 -18.44
N PHE A 44 52.57 -36.64 -19.46
CA PHE A 44 51.82 -35.38 -19.57
C PHE A 44 50.30 -35.61 -19.70
N ILE A 45 49.86 -36.55 -20.53
CA ILE A 45 48.44 -36.91 -20.66
C ILE A 45 47.89 -37.44 -19.33
N ILE A 46 48.65 -38.28 -18.63
CA ILE A 46 48.28 -38.81 -17.32
C ILE A 46 48.17 -37.67 -16.30
N LEU A 47 49.12 -36.72 -16.29
CA LEU A 47 49.07 -35.54 -15.43
C LEU A 47 47.85 -34.65 -15.69
N LEU A 48 47.49 -34.43 -16.96
CA LEU A 48 46.31 -33.62 -17.32
C LEU A 48 44.97 -34.26 -16.92
N ASN A 49 44.90 -35.59 -16.89
CA ASN A 49 43.67 -36.33 -16.56
C ASN A 49 43.61 -36.84 -15.12
N THR A 50 44.64 -36.57 -14.30
CA THR A 50 44.64 -36.98 -12.89
C THR A 50 44.39 -35.79 -11.98
N PRO A 51 43.53 -35.93 -10.96
CA PRO A 51 43.16 -34.83 -10.05
C PRO A 51 44.27 -34.49 -9.04
N TYR A 52 45.50 -34.95 -9.25
CA TYR A 52 46.61 -34.77 -8.29
C TYR A 52 47.30 -33.41 -8.40
N PHE A 53 47.16 -32.71 -9.54
CA PHE A 53 47.87 -31.46 -9.81
C PHE A 53 46.94 -30.35 -10.32
N ASP A 54 46.28 -29.65 -9.40
CA ASP A 54 45.54 -28.43 -9.75
C ASP A 54 46.50 -27.27 -10.00
N THR A 55 46.30 -26.52 -11.09
CA THR A 55 47.02 -25.27 -11.28
C THR A 55 46.52 -24.20 -10.29
N PRO A 56 47.33 -23.17 -9.96
CA PRO A 56 46.87 -22.04 -9.16
C PRO A 56 45.59 -21.38 -9.73
N LYS A 57 45.44 -21.39 -11.06
CA LYS A 57 44.26 -20.85 -11.75
C LYS A 57 43.02 -21.71 -11.48
N ASP A 58 43.14 -23.03 -11.54
CA ASP A 58 42.02 -23.95 -11.27
C ASP A 58 41.52 -23.79 -9.84
N ARG A 59 42.45 -23.65 -8.88
CA ARG A 59 42.09 -23.39 -7.47
C ARG A 59 41.40 -22.05 -7.26
N LEU A 60 41.84 -21.00 -7.98
CA LEU A 60 41.17 -19.70 -7.93
C LEU A 60 39.77 -19.77 -8.53
N GLN A 61 39.60 -20.42 -9.67
CA GLN A 61 38.30 -20.62 -10.32
C GLN A 61 37.36 -21.46 -9.45
N ALA A 62 37.86 -22.53 -8.81
CA ALA A 62 37.06 -23.33 -7.88
C ALA A 62 36.57 -22.49 -6.68
N ARG A 63 37.45 -21.65 -6.11
CA ARG A 63 37.06 -20.71 -5.04
C ARG A 63 36.03 -19.68 -5.51
N GLU A 64 36.18 -19.17 -6.72
CA GLU A 64 35.22 -18.23 -7.31
C GLU A 64 33.85 -18.89 -7.52
N ILE A 65 33.81 -20.13 -8.02
CA ILE A 65 32.57 -20.90 -8.16
C ILE A 65 31.91 -21.15 -6.80
N GLU A 66 32.67 -21.52 -5.77
CA GLU A 66 32.13 -21.69 -4.41
C GLU A 66 31.57 -20.38 -3.83
N ASN A 67 32.25 -19.25 -4.07
CA ASN A 67 31.76 -17.93 -3.68
C ASN A 67 30.46 -17.56 -4.43
N LEU A 68 30.40 -17.81 -5.74
CA LEU A 68 29.18 -17.59 -6.53
C LEU A 68 28.01 -18.46 -6.06
N LYS A 69 28.25 -19.73 -5.70
CA LYS A 69 27.22 -20.60 -5.10
C LYS A 69 26.71 -20.03 -3.77
N LEU A 70 27.61 -19.53 -2.91
CA LEU A 70 27.23 -18.90 -1.65
C LEU A 70 26.38 -17.64 -1.89
N ASN A 71 26.81 -16.76 -2.80
CA ASN A 71 26.05 -15.55 -3.15
C ASN A 71 24.67 -15.88 -3.72
N TYR A 72 24.58 -16.93 -4.54
CA TYR A 72 23.32 -17.43 -5.06
C TYR A 72 22.39 -17.94 -3.94
N ALA A 73 22.91 -18.69 -2.97
CA ALA A 73 22.14 -19.15 -1.82
C ALA A 73 21.62 -17.97 -0.97
N ILE A 74 22.46 -16.95 -0.75
CA ILE A 74 22.06 -15.72 -0.05
C ILE A 74 20.98 -14.98 -0.83
N LEU A 75 21.11 -14.87 -2.16
CA LEU A 75 20.13 -14.20 -3.01
C LEU A 75 18.77 -14.92 -2.96
N ASN A 76 18.75 -16.25 -3.03
CA ASN A 76 17.51 -17.01 -2.87
C ASN A 76 16.87 -16.79 -1.51
N LYS A 77 17.66 -16.84 -0.43
CA LYS A 77 17.14 -16.57 0.92
C LYS A 77 16.52 -15.17 1.03
N LYS A 78 17.13 -14.16 0.40
CA LYS A 78 16.55 -12.81 0.33
C LYS A 78 15.27 -12.77 -0.48
N MET A 79 15.19 -13.56 -1.55
CA MET A 79 13.99 -13.67 -2.37
C MET A 79 12.85 -14.33 -1.60
N ASP A 80 13.14 -15.39 -0.84
CA ASP A 80 12.19 -16.02 0.10
C ASP A 80 11.65 -14.98 1.10
N GLN A 81 12.54 -14.17 1.70
CA GLN A 81 12.14 -13.10 2.64
C GLN A 81 11.25 -12.02 1.99
N VAL A 82 11.48 -11.71 0.72
CA VAL A 82 10.64 -10.74 -0.02
C VAL A 82 9.28 -11.33 -0.32
N GLU A 83 9.20 -12.62 -0.66
CA GLU A 83 7.95 -13.36 -0.82
C GLU A 83 7.15 -13.36 0.48
N ASP A 84 7.78 -13.69 1.62
CA ASP A 84 7.11 -13.69 2.93
C ASP A 84 6.51 -12.31 3.26
N VAL A 85 7.27 -11.24 3.04
CA VAL A 85 6.80 -9.86 3.28
C VAL A 85 5.67 -9.47 2.33
N LEU A 86 5.75 -9.91 1.08
CA LEU A 86 4.72 -9.65 0.09
C LEU A 86 3.41 -10.36 0.45
N GLU A 87 3.49 -11.62 0.87
CA GLU A 87 2.35 -12.40 1.37
C GLU A 87 1.69 -11.72 2.58
N ASP A 88 2.48 -11.26 3.55
CA ASP A 88 1.98 -10.49 4.69
C ASP A 88 1.23 -9.20 4.29
N ILE A 89 1.72 -8.50 3.26
CA ILE A 89 1.10 -7.27 2.75
C ILE A 89 -0.19 -7.61 2.01
N GLU A 90 -0.18 -8.66 1.19
CA GLU A 90 -1.32 -9.17 0.45
C GLU A 90 -2.46 -9.61 1.39
N ASP A 91 -2.10 -10.25 2.50
CA ASP A 91 -3.01 -10.68 3.55
C ASP A 91 -3.62 -9.49 4.29
N ARG A 92 -2.81 -8.48 4.64
CA ARG A 92 -3.33 -7.25 5.23
C ARG A 92 -4.25 -6.50 4.27
N ASP A 93 -3.92 -6.48 2.99
CA ASP A 93 -4.78 -5.87 1.99
C ASP A 93 -6.15 -6.55 1.92
N ASN A 94 -6.19 -7.87 1.74
CA ASN A 94 -7.44 -8.61 1.64
C ASN A 94 -8.23 -8.63 2.96
N ASN A 95 -7.58 -8.91 4.09
CA ASN A 95 -8.26 -9.21 5.35
C ASN A 95 -8.48 -7.98 6.24
N LEU A 96 -7.72 -6.89 6.05
CA LEU A 96 -7.88 -5.67 6.84
C LEU A 96 -8.42 -4.51 5.99
N TYR A 97 -7.70 -4.12 4.95
CA TYR A 97 -8.06 -2.90 4.20
C TYR A 97 -9.33 -3.10 3.38
N ARG A 98 -9.41 -4.18 2.60
CA ARG A 98 -10.55 -4.44 1.73
C ARG A 98 -11.82 -4.72 2.51
N VAL A 99 -11.73 -5.43 3.64
CA VAL A 99 -12.83 -5.59 4.60
C VAL A 99 -13.28 -4.24 5.17
N TYR A 100 -12.37 -3.39 5.64
CA TYR A 100 -12.72 -2.08 6.21
C TYR A 100 -13.43 -1.14 5.22
N PHE A 101 -13.10 -1.27 3.94
CA PHE A 101 -13.73 -0.49 2.85
C PHE A 101 -14.84 -1.25 2.12
N ASN A 102 -15.21 -2.46 2.54
CA ASN A 102 -16.20 -3.34 1.90
C ASN A 102 -15.95 -3.52 0.39
N THR A 103 -14.70 -3.73 -0.02
CA THR A 103 -14.33 -4.04 -1.41
C THR A 103 -13.92 -5.50 -1.55
N ALA A 104 -14.04 -6.06 -2.76
CA ALA A 104 -13.74 -7.46 -3.02
C ALA A 104 -12.24 -7.74 -2.85
N ALA A 105 -11.90 -8.91 -2.31
CA ALA A 105 -10.52 -9.40 -2.23
C ALA A 105 -9.95 -9.62 -3.65
N ILE A 106 -8.64 -9.41 -3.82
CA ILE A 106 -7.96 -9.79 -5.07
C ILE A 106 -7.71 -11.30 -5.01
N PRO A 107 -8.19 -12.08 -6.00
CA PRO A 107 -7.93 -13.51 -6.07
C PRO A 107 -6.43 -13.81 -6.19
N GLU A 108 -5.99 -14.87 -5.54
CA GLU A 108 -4.59 -15.34 -5.63
C GLU A 108 -4.17 -15.64 -7.07
N GLU A 109 -5.11 -16.12 -7.90
CA GLU A 109 -4.93 -16.38 -9.32
C GLU A 109 -4.55 -15.12 -10.10
N GLU A 110 -5.10 -13.96 -9.72
CA GLU A 110 -4.79 -12.69 -10.35
C GLU A 110 -3.38 -12.22 -9.95
N ARG A 111 -3.01 -12.43 -8.68
CA ARG A 111 -1.69 -12.08 -8.14
C ARG A 111 -0.58 -12.94 -8.72
N LYS A 112 -0.72 -14.26 -8.59
CA LYS A 112 0.25 -15.28 -9.02
C LYS A 112 0.14 -15.64 -10.50
N SER A 113 -0.68 -14.91 -11.27
CA SER A 113 -0.76 -15.07 -12.71
C SER A 113 0.66 -14.92 -13.29
N GLY A 114 1.26 -16.01 -13.77
CA GLY A 114 2.60 -15.95 -14.36
C GLY A 114 2.63 -15.08 -15.64
N TYR A 115 3.82 -14.71 -16.09
CA TYR A 115 3.98 -14.21 -17.46
C TYR A 115 3.77 -15.34 -18.46
N SER A 116 3.20 -15.03 -19.63
CA SER A 116 3.14 -15.99 -20.72
C SER A 116 4.55 -16.44 -21.09
N LYS A 117 4.82 -17.74 -20.98
CA LYS A 117 6.17 -18.34 -21.12
C LYS A 117 6.68 -18.39 -22.56
N ILE A 118 5.92 -17.86 -23.53
CA ILE A 118 6.28 -17.95 -24.94
C ILE A 118 7.54 -17.09 -25.19
N ASN A 119 8.66 -17.78 -25.43
CA ASN A 119 9.95 -17.23 -25.88
C ASN A 119 10.67 -16.20 -24.98
N ARG A 120 10.13 -15.85 -23.80
CA ARG A 120 10.69 -14.80 -22.93
C ARG A 120 12.10 -15.10 -22.42
N TYR A 121 12.43 -16.39 -22.21
CA TYR A 121 13.72 -16.84 -21.68
C TYR A 121 14.59 -17.57 -22.71
N ALA A 122 14.26 -17.49 -24.00
CA ALA A 122 15.00 -18.18 -25.05
C ALA A 122 16.48 -17.76 -25.10
N ALA A 123 16.76 -16.47 -24.85
CA ALA A 123 18.13 -15.94 -24.81
C ALA A 123 19.00 -16.49 -23.67
N LEU A 124 18.38 -17.11 -22.66
CA LEU A 124 19.07 -17.70 -21.50
C LEU A 124 19.35 -19.20 -21.69
N GLN A 125 18.88 -19.79 -22.78
CA GLN A 125 19.12 -21.19 -23.13
C GLN A 125 20.51 -21.37 -23.76
N GLY A 126 21.09 -22.58 -23.66
CA GLY A 126 22.38 -22.94 -24.28
C GLY A 126 23.62 -22.80 -23.40
N TYR A 127 23.50 -22.26 -22.19
CA TYR A 127 24.59 -22.19 -21.21
C TYR A 127 24.54 -23.36 -20.22
N ASN A 128 25.70 -23.75 -19.66
CA ASN A 128 25.81 -24.81 -18.64
C ASN A 128 24.89 -24.59 -17.42
N ASN A 129 24.64 -23.32 -17.06
CA ASN A 129 23.81 -22.93 -15.91
C ASN A 129 22.44 -22.37 -16.32
N SER A 130 22.03 -22.55 -17.58
CA SER A 130 20.79 -21.99 -18.16
C SER A 130 19.55 -22.27 -17.31
N LYS A 131 19.37 -23.50 -16.82
CA LYS A 131 18.22 -23.87 -15.96
C LYS A 131 18.12 -23.00 -14.71
N LEU A 132 19.25 -22.76 -14.04
CA LEU A 132 19.31 -21.98 -12.80
C LEU A 132 18.98 -20.50 -13.05
N VAL A 133 19.54 -19.94 -14.12
CA VAL A 133 19.33 -18.55 -14.50
C VAL A 133 17.87 -18.34 -14.91
N ILE A 134 17.30 -19.27 -15.68
CA ILE A 134 15.90 -19.22 -16.09
C ILE A 134 14.97 -19.29 -14.89
N SER A 135 15.14 -20.25 -13.97
CA SER A 135 14.25 -20.37 -12.79
C SER A 135 14.32 -19.13 -11.89
N THR A 136 15.52 -18.56 -11.73
CA THR A 136 15.71 -17.34 -10.93
C THR A 136 15.06 -16.14 -11.59
N THR A 137 15.20 -16.01 -12.90
CA THR A 137 14.58 -14.92 -13.68
C THR A 137 13.06 -15.05 -13.66
N GLU A 138 12.52 -16.26 -13.81
CA GLU A 138 11.08 -16.54 -13.70
C GLU A 138 10.51 -16.10 -12.34
N ARG A 139 11.24 -16.41 -11.26
CA ARG A 139 10.85 -16.06 -9.89
C ARG A 139 10.87 -14.55 -9.66
N ILE A 140 11.93 -13.86 -10.10
CA ILE A 140 12.03 -12.40 -10.02
C ILE A 140 10.94 -11.72 -10.84
N ASP A 141 10.67 -12.22 -12.04
CA ASP A 141 9.59 -11.70 -12.88
C ASP A 141 8.24 -11.84 -12.16
N GLY A 142 7.92 -13.03 -11.65
CA GLY A 142 6.71 -13.30 -10.86
C GLY A 142 6.53 -12.33 -9.70
N LEU A 143 7.54 -12.22 -8.83
CA LEU A 143 7.59 -11.26 -7.73
C LEU A 143 7.39 -9.81 -8.18
N SER A 144 8.04 -9.41 -9.28
CA SER A 144 7.92 -8.06 -9.82
C SER A 144 6.48 -7.77 -10.28
N LYS A 145 5.78 -8.77 -10.83
CA LYS A 145 4.38 -8.64 -11.22
C LYS A 145 3.47 -8.52 -10.01
N GLU A 146 3.62 -9.41 -9.03
CA GLU A 146 2.86 -9.39 -7.78
C GLU A 146 3.01 -8.05 -7.06
N LEU A 147 4.25 -7.53 -6.97
CA LEU A 147 4.54 -6.20 -6.42
C LEU A 147 3.80 -5.07 -7.17
N VAL A 148 3.74 -5.14 -8.50
CA VAL A 148 3.00 -4.14 -9.30
C VAL A 148 1.50 -4.21 -9.03
N ILE A 149 0.93 -5.42 -8.89
CA ILE A 149 -0.49 -5.61 -8.54
C ILE A 149 -0.75 -5.06 -7.14
N GLN A 150 0.11 -5.41 -6.17
CA GLN A 150 -0.02 -4.95 -4.80
C GLN A 150 0.13 -3.43 -4.67
N SER A 151 1.05 -2.82 -5.41
CA SER A 151 1.21 -1.36 -5.48
C SER A 151 -0.07 -0.68 -5.99
N LYS A 152 -0.67 -1.21 -7.06
CA LYS A 152 -1.94 -0.68 -7.61
C LYS A 152 -3.10 -0.83 -6.62
N SER A 153 -3.14 -1.95 -5.89
CA SER A 153 -4.13 -2.19 -4.85
C SER A 153 -4.02 -1.15 -3.73
N LEU A 154 -2.82 -0.88 -3.23
CA LEU A 154 -2.59 0.12 -2.18
C LEU A 154 -2.96 1.54 -2.64
N ASP A 155 -2.75 1.88 -3.91
CA ASP A 155 -3.23 3.15 -4.49
C ASP A 155 -4.75 3.25 -4.50
N GLU A 156 -5.46 2.15 -4.77
CA GLU A 156 -6.91 2.07 -4.68
C GLU A 156 -7.39 2.29 -3.23
N ILE A 157 -6.81 1.55 -2.28
CA ILE A 157 -7.10 1.70 -0.84
C ILE A 157 -6.86 3.15 -0.39
N LEU A 158 -5.78 3.79 -0.83
CA LEU A 158 -5.51 5.18 -0.49
C LEU A 158 -6.58 6.13 -1.03
N LYS A 159 -7.10 5.89 -2.23
CA LYS A 159 -8.21 6.67 -2.80
C LYS A 159 -9.49 6.47 -1.98
N LEU A 160 -9.80 5.22 -1.61
CA LEU A 160 -10.95 4.90 -0.76
C LEU A 160 -10.84 5.55 0.62
N ALA A 161 -9.66 5.51 1.24
CA ALA A 161 -9.37 6.15 2.51
C ALA A 161 -9.58 7.67 2.44
N LYS A 162 -9.05 8.33 1.40
CA LYS A 162 -9.24 9.77 1.17
C LYS A 162 -10.71 10.11 0.95
N ALA A 163 -11.44 9.31 0.17
CA ALA A 163 -12.86 9.52 -0.09
C ALA A 163 -13.71 9.35 1.19
N LYS A 164 -13.42 8.31 1.99
CA LYS A 164 -14.07 8.08 3.28
C LYS A 164 -13.78 9.20 4.27
N ASN A 165 -12.54 9.69 4.34
CA ASN A 165 -12.19 10.83 5.18
C ASN A 165 -12.95 12.10 4.78
N LYS A 166 -12.99 12.43 3.47
CA LYS A 166 -13.80 13.55 2.96
C LYS A 166 -15.28 13.41 3.30
N LEU A 167 -15.85 12.21 3.15
CA LEU A 167 -17.22 11.92 3.54
C LEU A 167 -17.42 12.17 5.05
N LEU A 168 -16.54 11.62 5.88
CA LEU A 168 -16.62 11.75 7.34
C LEU A 168 -16.53 13.21 7.79
N SER A 169 -15.70 14.04 7.14
CA SER A 169 -15.62 15.48 7.43
C SER A 169 -16.86 16.26 6.97
N ALA A 170 -17.49 15.85 5.87
CA ALA A 170 -18.70 16.48 5.33
C ALA A 170 -19.97 16.18 6.14
N ILE A 171 -20.04 15.05 6.86
CA ILE A 171 -21.22 14.72 7.66
C ILE A 171 -21.40 15.79 8.76
N PRO A 172 -22.61 16.32 9.00
CA PRO A 172 -22.84 17.35 10.02
C PRO A 172 -22.87 16.76 11.45
N ALA A 173 -21.73 16.22 11.92
CA ALA A 173 -21.64 15.28 13.03
C ALA A 173 -21.52 15.89 14.45
N ILE A 174 -21.73 17.19 14.61
CA ILE A 174 -21.66 17.88 15.92
C ILE A 174 -22.89 18.73 16.14
N GLN A 175 -23.18 19.05 17.41
CA GLN A 175 -24.18 20.07 17.71
C GLN A 175 -23.68 21.46 17.28
N PRO A 176 -24.56 22.32 16.73
CA PRO A 176 -24.18 23.65 16.27
C PRO A 176 -23.95 24.65 17.41
N VAL A 177 -24.34 24.30 18.64
CA VAL A 177 -24.12 25.08 19.87
C VAL A 177 -23.61 24.13 20.95
N LYS A 178 -22.63 24.56 21.74
CA LYS A 178 -22.10 23.75 22.85
C LYS A 178 -23.10 23.62 23.99
N ASN A 179 -23.17 22.43 24.61
CA ASN A 179 -24.05 22.12 25.74
C ASN A 179 -23.95 23.13 26.89
N GLU A 180 -22.74 23.60 27.22
CA GLU A 180 -22.48 24.60 28.29
C GLU A 180 -23.21 25.93 28.09
N ASN A 181 -23.55 26.27 26.83
CA ASN A 181 -24.22 27.52 26.48
C ASN A 181 -25.74 27.35 26.30
N LEU A 182 -26.23 26.12 26.36
CA LEU A 182 -27.65 25.82 26.25
C LEU A 182 -28.33 26.10 27.59
N LYS A 183 -29.43 26.86 27.56
CA LYS A 183 -30.35 26.92 28.71
C LYS A 183 -31.18 25.64 28.80
N ARG A 184 -31.59 25.14 27.64
CA ARG A 184 -32.25 23.85 27.39
C ARG A 184 -32.33 23.64 25.87
N MET A 185 -32.41 22.38 25.44
CA MET A 185 -32.94 22.08 24.10
C MET A 185 -34.44 22.32 24.15
N ALA A 186 -34.94 23.31 23.40
CA ALA A 186 -36.33 23.74 23.53
C ALA A 186 -37.29 22.91 22.70
N SER A 187 -36.92 22.53 21.47
CA SER A 187 -37.78 21.71 20.62
C SER A 187 -36.97 20.86 19.65
N GLY A 188 -37.43 19.64 19.42
CA GLY A 188 -36.84 18.72 18.45
C GLY A 188 -37.62 18.65 17.14
N PHE A 189 -37.11 17.85 16.20
CA PHE A 189 -37.72 17.57 14.91
C PHE A 189 -39.04 16.80 15.05
N GLY A 190 -40.03 17.10 14.20
CA GLY A 190 -41.32 16.41 14.13
C GLY A 190 -42.53 17.31 14.34
N TYR A 191 -43.72 16.75 14.52
CA TYR A 191 -44.94 17.54 14.72
C TYR A 191 -44.94 18.24 16.08
N ARG A 192 -45.07 19.57 16.08
CA ARG A 192 -45.04 20.44 17.26
C ARG A 192 -46.17 21.48 17.18
N SER A 193 -46.47 22.14 18.30
CA SER A 193 -47.40 23.27 18.30
C SER A 193 -46.65 24.53 17.86
N ASP A 194 -47.17 25.24 16.84
CA ASP A 194 -46.61 26.50 16.36
C ASP A 194 -46.83 27.61 17.41
N PRO A 195 -45.78 28.35 17.81
CA PRO A 195 -45.85 29.29 18.93
C PRO A 195 -46.82 30.45 18.71
N PHE A 196 -47.10 30.83 17.46
CA PHE A 196 -47.91 32.02 17.14
C PHE A 196 -49.36 31.67 16.80
N THR A 197 -49.60 30.53 16.17
CA THR A 197 -50.93 30.08 15.71
C THR A 197 -51.53 28.98 16.58
N LYS A 198 -50.70 28.34 17.42
CA LYS A 198 -51.02 27.14 18.22
C LYS A 198 -51.43 25.92 17.41
N ALA A 199 -51.38 26.00 16.07
CA ALA A 199 -51.67 24.89 15.18
C ALA A 199 -50.58 23.82 15.26
N ARG A 200 -50.94 22.56 15.01
CA ARG A 200 -49.98 21.46 14.90
C ARG A 200 -49.28 21.54 13.55
N LYS A 201 -47.96 21.71 13.54
CA LYS A 201 -47.13 21.87 12.33
C LYS A 201 -45.89 20.98 12.40
N MET A 202 -45.40 20.53 11.25
CA MET A 202 -44.13 19.82 11.17
C MET A 202 -42.98 20.80 11.40
N HIS A 203 -42.18 20.57 12.44
CA HIS A 203 -40.94 21.27 12.72
C HIS A 203 -39.79 20.54 12.02
N GLU A 204 -39.19 21.19 11.03
CA GLU A 204 -38.19 20.62 10.12
C GLU A 204 -36.77 20.64 10.73
N GLY A 205 -36.58 21.24 11.90
CA GLY A 205 -35.28 21.38 12.53
C GLY A 205 -35.25 20.99 14.01
N MET A 206 -34.24 21.52 14.70
CA MET A 206 -34.11 21.50 16.15
C MET A 206 -33.79 22.90 16.66
N ASP A 207 -34.41 23.25 17.78
CA ASP A 207 -34.27 24.56 18.41
C ASP A 207 -33.38 24.51 19.65
N PHE A 208 -32.28 25.24 19.57
CA PHE A 208 -31.28 25.35 20.63
C PHE A 208 -31.45 26.69 21.35
N THR A 209 -32.06 26.69 22.53
CA THR A 209 -32.20 27.91 23.34
C THR A 209 -30.86 28.30 23.96
N ALA A 210 -30.35 29.46 23.55
CA ALA A 210 -29.13 30.04 24.07
C ALA A 210 -29.25 31.57 24.13
N LYS A 211 -28.36 32.22 24.87
CA LYS A 211 -28.34 33.69 24.94
C LYS A 211 -27.99 34.27 23.56
N THR A 212 -28.54 35.45 23.24
CA THR A 212 -28.09 36.22 22.07
C THR A 212 -26.58 36.44 22.14
N GLY A 213 -25.88 36.24 21.03
CA GLY A 213 -24.43 36.33 20.98
C GLY A 213 -23.71 35.01 21.27
N THR A 214 -24.40 33.92 21.63
CA THR A 214 -23.76 32.60 21.76
C THR A 214 -23.18 32.16 20.40
N PRO A 215 -21.93 31.68 20.34
CA PRO A 215 -21.32 31.21 19.08
C PRO A 215 -22.06 30.01 18.47
N ILE A 216 -22.23 30.05 17.15
CA ILE A 216 -22.77 28.96 16.33
C ILE A 216 -21.63 28.36 15.52
N PHE A 217 -21.54 27.04 15.53
CA PHE A 217 -20.49 26.27 14.88
C PHE A 217 -20.98 25.57 13.62
N ALA A 218 -20.15 25.55 12.57
CA ALA A 218 -20.39 24.69 11.41
C ALA A 218 -20.33 23.22 11.84
N THR A 219 -21.35 22.44 11.51
CA THR A 219 -21.45 21.05 11.99
C THR A 219 -20.68 20.05 11.11
N GLY A 220 -20.26 20.45 9.92
CA GLY A 220 -19.42 19.70 8.99
C GLY A 220 -18.54 20.64 8.16
N ASP A 221 -17.54 20.08 7.49
CA ASP A 221 -16.75 20.80 6.49
C ASP A 221 -17.64 21.16 5.30
N GLY A 222 -17.47 22.35 4.72
CA GLY A 222 -18.31 22.76 3.60
C GLY A 222 -18.02 24.15 3.07
N VAL A 223 -18.90 24.62 2.21
CA VAL A 223 -18.88 25.98 1.66
C VAL A 223 -20.19 26.66 2.02
N VAL A 224 -20.10 27.89 2.54
CA VAL A 224 -21.26 28.73 2.83
C VAL A 224 -21.95 29.06 1.51
N ALA A 225 -23.12 28.46 1.27
CA ALA A 225 -23.94 28.73 0.10
C ALA A 225 -24.67 30.07 0.24
N ARG A 226 -25.17 30.36 1.44
CA ARG A 226 -25.92 31.59 1.76
C ARG A 226 -25.56 32.11 3.13
N ALA A 227 -25.57 33.43 3.26
CA ALA A 227 -25.46 34.16 4.51
C ALA A 227 -26.21 35.48 4.32
N ASP A 228 -27.54 35.40 4.38
CA ASP A 228 -28.46 36.48 4.04
C ASP A 228 -29.76 36.37 4.87
N ASN A 229 -30.72 37.24 4.65
CA ASN A 229 -31.98 37.31 5.39
C ASN A 229 -33.22 37.23 4.49
N THR A 230 -33.06 36.70 3.28
CA THR A 230 -34.12 36.72 2.25
C THR A 230 -35.05 35.51 2.31
N ALA A 231 -34.68 34.47 3.07
CA ALA A 231 -35.56 33.32 3.31
C ALA A 231 -36.60 33.68 4.38
N SER A 232 -37.88 33.58 4.01
CA SER A 232 -39.00 33.87 4.92
C SER A 232 -38.96 32.97 6.16
N GLY A 233 -39.34 33.53 7.31
CA GLY A 233 -39.38 32.81 8.59
C GLY A 233 -38.03 32.80 9.33
N PHE A 234 -36.95 32.39 8.66
CA PHE A 234 -35.64 32.16 9.31
C PHE A 234 -34.92 33.44 9.76
N GLY A 235 -35.31 34.61 9.25
CA GLY A 235 -34.57 35.85 9.50
C GLY A 235 -33.15 35.76 8.96
N ASN A 236 -32.17 36.28 9.72
CA ASN A 236 -30.78 36.12 9.35
C ASN A 236 -30.40 34.64 9.42
N HIS A 237 -29.99 34.05 8.29
CA HIS A 237 -29.68 32.63 8.23
C HIS A 237 -28.43 32.34 7.41
N ILE A 238 -27.81 31.20 7.72
CA ILE A 238 -26.67 30.65 6.99
C ILE A 238 -27.07 29.30 6.43
N VAL A 239 -26.67 29.03 5.19
CA VAL A 239 -26.76 27.69 4.59
C VAL A 239 -25.36 27.22 4.22
N ILE A 240 -24.96 26.03 4.68
CA ILE A 240 -23.66 25.43 4.35
C ILE A 240 -23.88 24.15 3.56
N ARG A 241 -23.21 24.04 2.41
CA ARG A 241 -23.15 22.82 1.60
C ARG A 241 -21.90 22.03 1.95
N HIS A 242 -22.07 20.82 2.46
CA HIS A 242 -20.97 20.00 2.98
C HIS A 242 -20.44 18.97 1.96
N GLY A 243 -21.18 18.72 0.89
CA GLY A 243 -20.87 17.67 -0.09
C GLY A 243 -21.60 16.36 0.21
N TYR A 244 -21.51 15.40 -0.72
CA TYR A 244 -22.25 14.13 -0.65
C TYR A 244 -23.77 14.30 -0.42
N GLY A 245 -24.34 15.42 -0.85
CA GLY A 245 -25.76 15.75 -0.68
C GLY A 245 -26.15 16.27 0.70
N TYR A 246 -25.21 16.57 1.59
CA TYR A 246 -25.49 17.21 2.88
C TYR A 246 -25.51 18.73 2.75
N GLU A 247 -26.55 19.34 3.32
CA GLU A 247 -26.68 20.79 3.51
C GLU A 247 -27.22 21.06 4.92
N THR A 248 -26.80 22.15 5.54
CA THR A 248 -27.31 22.57 6.86
C THR A 248 -27.77 24.01 6.84
N LEU A 249 -28.85 24.28 7.57
CA LEU A 249 -29.43 25.61 7.73
C LEU A 249 -29.33 26.04 9.20
N TYR A 250 -28.95 27.30 9.41
CA TYR A 250 -28.83 27.93 10.72
C TYR A 250 -29.68 29.21 10.69
N GLY A 251 -30.78 29.24 11.43
CA GLY A 251 -31.75 30.34 11.44
C GLY A 251 -31.67 31.23 12.68
N HIS A 252 -32.32 32.39 12.60
CA HIS A 252 -32.51 33.37 13.66
C HIS A 252 -31.23 34.04 14.20
N LEU A 253 -30.18 34.17 13.38
CA LEU A 253 -28.90 34.72 13.82
C LEU A 253 -28.97 36.20 14.21
N SER A 254 -28.21 36.61 15.22
CA SER A 254 -27.99 38.02 15.52
C SER A 254 -26.93 38.65 14.61
N LYS A 255 -25.90 37.87 14.26
CA LYS A 255 -24.75 38.33 13.48
C LYS A 255 -24.09 37.19 12.71
N TYR A 256 -23.65 37.46 11.48
CA TYR A 256 -22.82 36.57 10.67
C TYR A 256 -21.34 36.69 11.02
N ASN A 257 -20.61 35.57 10.96
CA ASN A 257 -19.15 35.51 11.02
C ASN A 257 -18.54 34.88 9.74
N CYS A 258 -19.38 34.68 8.72
CA CYS A 258 -19.00 34.20 7.41
C CYS A 258 -19.81 34.89 6.32
N ARG A 259 -19.43 34.64 5.06
CA ARG A 259 -20.09 35.16 3.86
C ARG A 259 -20.22 34.04 2.83
N ALA A 260 -21.14 34.18 1.88
CA ALA A 260 -21.29 33.24 0.78
C ALA A 260 -19.95 33.01 0.05
N GLY A 261 -19.70 31.76 -0.34
CA GLY A 261 -18.46 31.30 -0.97
C GLY A 261 -17.31 30.98 -0.01
N LYS A 262 -17.41 31.32 1.29
CA LYS A 262 -16.38 30.98 2.28
C LYS A 262 -16.39 29.47 2.57
N SER A 263 -15.23 28.83 2.46
CA SER A 263 -15.03 27.47 3.00
C SER A 263 -14.95 27.52 4.53
N VAL A 264 -15.61 26.57 5.17
CA VAL A 264 -15.65 26.41 6.63
C VAL A 264 -15.30 24.97 6.98
N LYS A 265 -14.63 24.79 8.10
CA LYS A 265 -14.38 23.49 8.70
C LYS A 265 -15.38 23.23 9.82
N ARG A 266 -15.64 21.95 10.10
CA ARG A 266 -16.40 21.55 11.27
C ARG A 266 -15.80 22.21 12.52
N GLY A 267 -16.65 22.86 13.31
CA GLY A 267 -16.24 23.57 14.53
C GLY A 267 -15.81 25.03 14.30
N ASP A 268 -15.81 25.54 13.06
CA ASP A 268 -15.62 26.97 12.83
C ASP A 268 -16.84 27.76 13.32
N ILE A 269 -16.59 28.92 13.94
CA ILE A 269 -17.67 29.85 14.32
C ILE A 269 -18.17 30.55 13.06
N ILE A 270 -19.45 30.33 12.71
CA ILE A 270 -20.08 30.86 11.49
C ILE A 270 -21.01 32.02 11.76
N GLY A 271 -21.45 32.19 13.00
CA GLY A 271 -22.33 33.27 13.40
C GLY A 271 -22.67 33.19 14.88
N TYR A 272 -23.69 33.94 15.27
CA TYR A 272 -24.09 34.07 16.66
C TYR A 272 -25.61 33.98 16.81
N VAL A 273 -26.06 33.29 17.86
CA VAL A 273 -27.48 33.10 18.19
C VAL A 273 -28.17 34.46 18.33
N GLY A 274 -29.40 34.55 17.85
CA GLY A 274 -30.23 35.74 17.91
C GLY A 274 -31.70 35.39 18.08
N SER A 275 -32.57 36.28 17.62
CA SER A 275 -34.04 36.12 17.64
C SER A 275 -34.65 36.84 16.43
N THR A 276 -33.97 36.85 15.28
CA THR A 276 -34.44 37.56 14.08
C THR A 276 -35.44 36.73 13.29
N GLY A 277 -36.32 37.37 12.53
CA GLY A 277 -37.33 36.66 11.75
C GLY A 277 -38.51 36.27 12.64
N ARG A 278 -39.12 35.12 12.36
CA ARG A 278 -40.23 34.58 13.13
C ARG A 278 -39.66 33.74 14.28
N SER A 279 -39.51 34.34 15.46
CA SER A 279 -38.84 33.73 16.61
C SER A 279 -39.49 34.20 17.90
N GLU A 280 -39.84 33.29 18.80
CA GLU A 280 -40.50 33.60 20.09
C GLU A 280 -39.51 34.14 21.15
N ALA A 281 -38.27 33.64 21.11
CA ALA A 281 -37.21 34.00 22.06
C ALA A 281 -35.82 33.68 21.46
N PRO A 282 -34.72 34.18 22.05
CA PRO A 282 -33.38 33.85 21.55
C PRO A 282 -33.08 32.35 21.47
N HIS A 283 -32.87 31.86 20.25
CA HIS A 283 -32.54 30.47 19.96
C HIS A 283 -31.87 30.34 18.58
N LEU A 284 -31.27 29.18 18.32
CA LEU A 284 -30.87 28.76 16.99
C LEU A 284 -31.84 27.70 16.49
N HIS A 285 -32.47 27.97 15.36
CA HIS A 285 -33.13 26.94 14.56
C HIS A 285 -32.10 26.26 13.65
N TYR A 286 -32.02 24.94 13.68
CA TYR A 286 -31.03 24.17 12.94
C TYR A 286 -31.64 23.00 12.18
N GLU A 287 -31.38 22.94 10.88
CA GLU A 287 -31.84 21.86 10.01
C GLU A 287 -30.67 21.11 9.37
N VAL A 288 -30.90 19.82 9.11
CA VAL A 288 -30.01 19.00 8.29
C VAL A 288 -30.80 18.50 7.09
N HIS A 289 -30.23 18.68 5.91
CA HIS A 289 -30.80 18.27 4.65
C HIS A 289 -29.91 17.19 4.03
N LYS A 290 -30.52 16.12 3.54
CA LYS A 290 -29.86 15.05 2.77
C LYS A 290 -30.56 14.89 1.43
N ASN A 291 -29.83 15.16 0.35
CA ASN A 291 -30.34 15.09 -1.03
C ASN A 291 -31.63 15.89 -1.23
N GLY A 292 -31.68 17.11 -0.66
CA GLY A 292 -32.82 18.02 -0.74
C GLY A 292 -34.02 17.66 0.14
N LYS A 293 -33.89 16.65 1.02
CA LYS A 293 -34.92 16.31 2.00
C LYS A 293 -34.44 16.62 3.41
N VAL A 294 -35.31 17.20 4.22
CA VAL A 294 -35.00 17.45 5.62
C VAL A 294 -34.98 16.15 6.40
N VAL A 295 -33.99 16.01 7.29
CA VAL A 295 -33.79 14.83 8.13
C VAL A 295 -33.57 15.26 9.57
N ASN A 296 -33.96 14.40 10.52
CA ASN A 296 -33.82 14.69 11.94
C ASN A 296 -32.34 14.94 12.31
N PRO A 297 -31.96 16.16 12.75
CA PRO A 297 -30.59 16.48 13.12
C PRO A 297 -30.02 15.64 14.27
N LEU A 298 -30.89 15.10 15.14
CA LEU A 298 -30.51 14.22 16.25
C LEU A 298 -29.69 13.01 15.78
N ASN A 299 -29.97 12.51 14.57
CA ASN A 299 -29.31 11.33 14.00
C ASN A 299 -27.82 11.56 13.69
N PHE A 300 -27.28 12.77 13.89
CA PHE A 300 -25.91 13.12 13.53
C PHE A 300 -24.99 13.36 14.73
N TYR A 301 -25.49 13.41 15.97
CA TYR A 301 -24.66 13.82 17.12
C TYR A 301 -23.80 12.69 17.73
N TYR A 302 -23.86 11.47 17.19
CA TYR A 302 -23.31 10.24 17.78
C TYR A 302 -21.76 10.19 17.96
N GLY A 303 -21.02 11.20 17.51
CA GLY A 303 -19.54 11.23 17.61
C GLY A 303 -18.96 12.26 18.59
N ASN A 304 -19.77 13.18 19.13
CA ASN A 304 -19.28 14.32 19.92
C ASN A 304 -19.99 14.52 21.26
N ILE A 305 -20.86 13.58 21.64
CA ILE A 305 -21.51 13.56 22.95
C ILE A 305 -21.45 12.14 23.52
N SER A 306 -21.39 12.03 24.84
CA SER A 306 -21.44 10.75 25.52
C SER A 306 -22.79 10.05 25.29
N ALA A 307 -22.83 8.73 25.43
CA ALA A 307 -24.08 7.97 25.32
C ALA A 307 -25.17 8.49 26.28
N VAL A 308 -24.77 8.91 27.49
CA VAL A 308 -25.68 9.49 28.50
C VAL A 308 -26.27 10.81 28.01
N GLU A 309 -25.44 11.71 27.46
CA GLU A 309 -25.90 12.97 26.88
C GLU A 309 -26.81 12.75 25.67
N TYR A 310 -26.48 11.81 24.79
CA TYR A 310 -27.32 11.47 23.63
C TYR A 310 -28.71 11.01 24.07
N VAL A 311 -28.80 10.14 25.09
CA VAL A 311 -30.09 9.68 25.64
C VAL A 311 -30.88 10.83 26.24
N ALA A 312 -30.23 11.72 26.99
CA ALA A 312 -30.88 12.89 27.59
C ALA A 312 -31.44 13.84 26.51
N ILE A 313 -30.61 14.16 25.50
CA ILE A 313 -31.00 15.00 24.36
C ILE A 313 -32.13 14.34 23.56
N SER A 314 -32.02 13.04 23.26
CA SER A 314 -33.04 12.30 22.53
C SER A 314 -34.39 12.30 23.26
N LYS A 315 -34.37 12.12 24.59
CA LYS A 315 -35.59 12.19 25.40
C LYS A 315 -36.26 13.56 25.31
N ILE A 316 -35.49 14.64 25.36
CA ILE A 316 -36.02 16.01 25.28
C ILE A 316 -36.51 16.31 23.85
N ALA A 317 -35.74 15.95 22.83
CA ALA A 317 -36.07 16.21 21.43
C ALA A 317 -37.34 15.48 20.96
N ASN A 318 -37.59 14.27 21.47
CA ASN A 318 -38.75 13.45 21.11
C ASN A 318 -40.02 13.81 21.90
N GLN A 319 -39.92 14.62 22.96
CA GLN A 319 -41.12 15.14 23.63
C GLN A 319 -41.80 16.15 22.71
N GLU A 320 -43.05 15.86 22.33
CA GLU A 320 -43.87 16.85 21.62
C GLU A 320 -44.11 18.06 22.54
N ASN A 321 -43.67 19.22 22.08
CA ASN A 321 -43.80 20.49 22.76
C ASN A 321 -44.07 21.61 21.74
N GLN A 322 -43.90 22.87 22.15
CA GLN A 322 -43.99 24.03 21.26
C GLN A 322 -42.63 24.28 20.59
N SER A 323 -42.61 24.54 19.28
CA SER A 323 -41.40 25.08 18.60
C SER A 323 -41.16 26.53 19.04
N LEU A 324 -39.99 27.09 18.68
CA LEU A 324 -39.69 28.50 18.93
C LEU A 324 -39.88 29.40 17.70
N ASP A 325 -40.28 28.84 16.55
CA ASP A 325 -40.58 29.51 15.28
C ASP A 325 -41.83 28.97 14.55
#